data_AF-A0A126R9D3-F1
#
_entry.id   AF-A0A126R9D3-F1
#
_cell.length_a   1.000
_cell.length_b   1.000
_cell.length_c   1.000
_cell.angle_alpha   90.00
_cell.angle_beta   90.00
_cell.angle_gamma   90.00
#
_symmetry.space_group_name_H-M   'P 1'
#
loop_
_entity.id
_entity.type
_entity.pdbx_description
1 polymer ?
#
loop_
_entity_poly.entity_id
_entity_poly.type
_entity_poly.pdbx_seq_one_letter_code
_entity_poly.pdbx_strand_id
1 'polypeptide(L)' 'MSHPDYRGLAAQARSQADAATLDNVRFRCLRSEAAFLAMAQRQDLADTNRARREEAATAKAAEQV' A
#
# COMPACT_ATOMS: atom_id res chain seq x y z
N MET A 1 4.77 9.54 -12.38
CA MET A 1 4.05 9.98 -11.16
C MET A 1 4.47 9.06 -10.04
N SER A 2 4.94 9.58 -8.90
CA SER A 2 5.23 8.76 -7.72
C SER A 2 3.95 8.08 -7.25
N HIS A 3 3.99 6.79 -6.94
CA HIS A 3 2.87 6.12 -6.31
C HIS A 3 2.61 6.76 -4.93
N PRO A 4 1.35 6.96 -4.52
CA PRO A 4 1.02 7.47 -3.18
C PRO A 4 1.56 6.53 -2.09
N ASP A 5 2.12 7.08 -1.01
CA ASP A 5 2.46 6.29 0.17
C ASP A 5 1.20 5.96 0.97
N TYR A 6 0.57 4.84 0.61
CA TYR A 6 -0.64 4.37 1.28
C TYR A 6 -0.42 4.03 2.75
N ARG A 7 0.80 3.65 3.18
CA ARG A 7 1.09 3.39 4.60
C ARG A 7 1.16 4.70 5.37
N GLY A 8 1.79 5.73 4.81
CA GLY A 8 1.77 7.09 5.36
C GLY A 8 0.34 7.64 5.50
N LEU A 9 -0.48 7.47 4.46
CA LEU A 9 -1.89 7.88 4.50
C LEU A 9 -2.72 7.11 5.54
N ALA A 10 -2.48 5.80 5.69
CA ALA A 10 -3.12 5.00 6.74
C ALA A 10 -2.74 5.49 8.15
N ALA A 11 -1.45 5.76 8.39
CA ALA A 11 -0.97 6.28 9.67
C ALA A 11 -1.57 7.67 9.98
N GLN A 12 -1.67 8.54 8.97
CA GLN A 12 -2.34 9.82 9.11
C GLN A 12 -3.83 9.66 9.47
N ALA A 13 -4.54 8.77 8.80
CA ALA A 13 -5.95 8.49 9.08
C ALA A 13 -6.16 7.94 10.50
N ARG A 14 -5.26 7.07 10.98
CA ARG A 14 -5.24 6.60 12.38
C ARG A 14 -5.08 7.77 13.35
N SER A 15 -4.08 8.63 13.13
CA SER A 15 -3.84 9.82 13.98
C SER A 15 -5.06 10.74 14.02
N GLN A 16 -5.75 10.94 12.89
CA GLN A 16 -6.98 11.72 12.84
C GLN A 16 -8.13 11.05 13.60
N ALA A 17 -8.23 9.71 13.56
CA ALA A 17 -9.21 8.97 14.33
C ALA A 17 -8.96 9.12 15.84
N ASP A 18 -7.70 9.13 16.27
CA ASP A 18 -7.32 9.27 17.67
C ASP A 18 -7.56 10.71 18.19
N ALA A 19 -7.43 11.71 17.32
CA ALA A 19 -7.73 13.11 17.64
C ALA A 19 -9.25 13.45 17.56
N ALA A 20 -10.06 12.58 16.97
CA ALA A 20 -11.48 12.85 16.76
C ALA A 20 -12.27 12.79 18.08
N THR A 21 -13.01 13.86 18.36
CA THR A 21 -13.91 13.95 19.53
C THR A 21 -15.32 13.44 19.24
N LEU A 22 -15.69 13.29 17.97
CA LEU A 22 -16.97 12.77 17.53
C LEU A 22 -16.80 11.36 16.96
N ASP A 23 -17.66 10.43 17.39
CA ASP A 23 -17.60 9.03 16.98
C ASP A 23 -17.77 8.86 15.47
N ASN A 24 -18.66 9.63 14.84
CA ASN A 24 -18.87 9.56 13.39
C ASN A 24 -17.61 9.94 12.60
N VAL A 25 -16.85 10.93 13.07
CA VAL A 25 -15.58 11.35 12.47
C VAL A 25 -14.54 10.26 12.70
N ARG A 26 -14.44 9.73 13.93
CA ARG A 26 -13.54 8.62 14.27
C ARG A 26 -13.78 7.41 13.35
N PHE A 27 -15.02 6.97 13.20
CA PHE A 27 -15.38 5.84 12.35
C PHE A 27 -15.05 6.09 10.88
N ARG A 28 -15.28 7.31 10.37
CA ARG A 28 -14.89 7.66 8.99
C ARG A 28 -13.36 7.56 8.82
N CYS A 29 -12.59 8.10 9.75
CA CYS A 29 -11.12 8.03 9.71
C CYS A 29 -10.61 6.58 9.77
N LEU A 30 -11.19 5.73 10.62
CA LEU A 30 -10.85 4.30 10.68
C LEU A 30 -11.18 3.56 9.37
N ARG A 31 -12.30 3.92 8.71
CA ARG A 31 -12.62 3.36 7.38
C ARG A 31 -11.62 3.80 6.32
N SER A 32 -11.16 5.05 6.36
CA SER A 32 -10.11 5.54 5.47
C SER A 32 -8.78 4.81 5.71
N GLU A 33 -8.38 4.62 6.97
CA GLU A 33 -7.20 3.83 7.32
C GLU A 33 -7.29 2.42 6.72
N ALA A 34 -8.40 1.72 6.93
CA ALA A 34 -8.60 0.37 6.39
C ALA A 34 -8.50 0.33 4.85
N ALA A 35 -9.07 1.32 4.16
CA ALA A 35 -8.98 1.42 2.71
C ALA A 35 -7.53 1.64 2.24
N PHE A 36 -6.78 2.51 2.90
CA PHE A 36 -5.38 2.76 2.57
C PHE A 36 -4.51 1.53 2.86
N LEU A 37 -4.72 0.81 3.97
CA LEU A 37 -4.02 -0.44 4.24
C LEU A 37 -4.27 -1.50 3.17
N ALA A 38 -5.51 -1.63 2.68
CA ALA A 38 -5.83 -2.54 1.59
C ALA A 38 -5.12 -2.16 0.28
N MET A 39 -4.97 -0.85 0.01
CA MET A 39 -4.21 -0.37 -1.16
C MET A 39 -2.71 -0.59 -1.01
N ALA A 40 -2.16 -0.37 0.19
CA ALA A 40 -0.75 -0.65 0.49
C ALA A 40 -0.43 -2.14 0.26
N GLN A 41 -1.28 -3.05 0.75
CA GLN A 41 -1.12 -4.48 0.52
C GLN A 41 -1.15 -4.85 -0.97
N ARG A 42 -2.06 -4.24 -1.74
CA ARG A 42 -2.11 -4.45 -3.20
C ARG A 42 -0.86 -3.95 -3.89
N GLN A 43 -0.30 -2.83 -3.45
CA GLN A 43 0.96 -2.31 -3.97
C GLN A 43 2.13 -3.25 -3.64
N ASP A 44 2.26 -3.67 -2.38
CA ASP A 44 3.29 -4.63 -1.94
C ASP A 44 3.26 -5.92 -2.79
N LEU A 45 2.06 -6.44 -3.08
CA LEU A 45 1.87 -7.60 -3.95
C LEU A 45 2.24 -7.33 -5.41
N ALA A 46 1.89 -6.16 -5.95
CA ALA A 46 2.23 -5.78 -7.32
C ALA A 46 3.75 -5.65 -7.50
N ASP A 47 4.43 -5.03 -6.54
CA ASP A 47 5.87 -4.84 -6.54
C ASP A 47 6.60 -6.17 -6.40
N THR A 48 6.15 -7.06 -5.50
CA THR A 48 6.69 -8.41 -5.37
C THR A 48 6.54 -9.21 -6.66
N ASN A 49 5.37 -9.15 -7.30
CA ASN A 49 5.11 -9.85 -8.57
C ASN A 49 5.95 -9.28 -9.72
N ARG A 50 6.19 -7.97 -9.73
CA ARG A 50 7.07 -7.32 -10.70
C ARG A 50 8.51 -7.83 -10.53
N ALA A 51 9.05 -7.77 -9.32
CA ALA A 51 10.40 -8.26 -9.02
C ALA A 51 10.58 -9.72 -9.46
N ARG A 52 9.61 -10.59 -9.14
CA ARG A 52 9.63 -11.99 -9.58
C ARG A 52 9.66 -12.15 -11.11
N ARG A 53 8.95 -11.32 -11.85
CA ARG A 53 8.93 -11.36 -13.33
C ARG A 53 10.25 -10.87 -13.91
N GLU A 54 10.84 -9.83 -13.30
CA GLU A 54 12.14 -9.30 -13.69
C GLU A 54 13.25 -10.34 -13.46
N GLU A 55 13.26 -11.01 -12.31
CA GLU A 55 14.17 -12.13 -12.02
C GLU A 55 14.00 -13.30 -13.00
N ALA A 56 12.77 -13.66 -13.34
CA ALA A 56 12.52 -14.72 -14.33
C ALA A 56 12.99 -14.33 -15.74
N ALA A 57 12.85 -13.05 -16.09
CA ALA A 57 13.29 -12.53 -17.39
C ALA A 57 14.82 -12.47 -17.49
N THR A 58 15.52 -12.04 -16.44
CA THR A 58 16.99 -12.05 -16.40
C THR A 58 17.54 -13.47 -16.43
N ALA A 59 16.93 -14.41 -15.72
CA ALA A 59 17.30 -15.82 -15.77
C ALA A 59 17.15 -16.41 -17.20
N LYS A 60 16.03 -16.12 -17.88
CA LYS A 60 15.83 -16.54 -19.28
C LYS A 60 16.84 -15.93 -20.24
N ALA A 61 17.19 -14.66 -20.05
CA ALA A 61 18.18 -13.99 -20.89
C ALA A 61 19.59 -14.59 -20.69
N ALA A 62 19.93 -15.02 -19.46
CA ALA A 62 21.20 -15.66 -19.16
C ALA A 62 21.32 -17.08 -19.74
N GLU A 63 20.20 -17.81 -19.91
CA GLU A 63 20.18 -19.16 -20.52
C GLU A 63 20.31 -19.13 -22.04
N GLN A 64 20.09 -17.97 -22.68
CA GLN A 64 20.14 -17.80 -24.14
C GLN A 64 21.49 -17.29 -24.66
N VAL A 65 22.49 -17.12 -23.79
CA VAL A 65 23.87 -16.69 -24.10
C VAL A 65 24.82 -17.83 -23.87
#